data_AF-A0A840NXX2-F1
#
_entry.id   AF-A0A840NXX2-F1
#
_cell.length_a   1.000
_cell.length_b   1.000
_cell.length_c   1.000
_cell.angle_alpha   90.00
_cell.angle_beta   90.00
_cell.angle_gamma   90.00
#
_symmetry.space_group_name_H-M   'P 1'
#
loop_
_entity.id
_entity.type
_entity.pdbx_description
1 polymer ?
#
loop_
_entity_poly.entity_id
_entity_poly.type
_entity_poly.pdbx_seq_one_letter_code
_entity_poly.pdbx_strand_id
1 'polypeptide(L)'
;MAARYRIPHSVFLSWDADDRDKAIWQHVRERQTCGGCGTRRAEWDPAQGGRADAYTPKAEQCPGCARIEVLSKGLPEGAGHRIVLVPNVEEEVSRAQA
;
A
#
# COMPACT_ATOMS: atom_id res chain seq x y z
N MET A 1 -5.14 5.54 13.60
CA MET A 1 -3.90 5.90 14.35
C MET A 1 -3.79 5.27 15.74
N ALA A 2 -4.60 5.64 16.74
CA ALA A 2 -4.49 5.13 18.12
C ALA A 2 -4.61 3.58 18.23
N ALA A 3 -5.61 2.98 17.58
CA ALA A 3 -5.75 1.51 17.56
C ALA A 3 -4.58 0.80 16.84
N ARG A 4 -4.09 1.36 15.73
CA ARG A 4 -2.94 0.84 14.96
C ARG A 4 -1.67 0.79 15.81
N TYR A 5 -1.46 1.80 16.65
CA TYR A 5 -0.32 1.88 17.56
C TYR A 5 -0.59 1.28 18.95
N ARG A 6 -1.72 0.59 19.14
CA ARG A 6 -2.14 -0.03 20.41
C ARG A 6 -2.11 0.95 21.59
N ILE A 7 -2.51 2.20 21.34
CA ILE A 7 -2.60 3.22 22.39
C ILE A 7 -3.74 2.82 23.36
N PRO A 8 -3.49 2.74 24.67
CA PRO A 8 -4.53 2.42 25.64
C PRO A 8 -5.68 3.41 25.57
N HIS A 9 -6.90 2.94 25.77
CA HIS A 9 -8.10 3.78 25.66
C HIS A 9 -8.07 4.96 26.66
N SER A 10 -7.58 4.73 27.88
CA SER A 10 -7.41 5.78 28.88
C SER A 10 -6.44 6.89 28.42
N VAL A 11 -5.35 6.50 27.74
CA VAL A 11 -4.38 7.46 27.17
C VAL A 11 -5.03 8.25 26.04
N PHE A 12 -5.76 7.60 25.14
CA PHE A 12 -6.50 8.28 24.08
C PHE A 12 -7.51 9.29 24.64
N LEU A 13 -8.25 8.94 25.69
CA LEU A 13 -9.19 9.85 26.34
C LEU A 13 -8.51 11.03 27.06
N SER A 14 -7.24 10.88 27.44
CA SER A 14 -6.45 11.94 28.09
C SER A 14 -5.92 13.01 27.14
N TRP A 15 -5.94 12.74 25.83
CA TRP A 15 -5.56 13.73 24.81
C TRP A 15 -6.52 14.91 24.80
N ASP A 16 -6.09 16.06 24.28
CA ASP A 16 -7.00 17.18 24.04
C ASP A 16 -8.05 16.83 22.97
N ALA A 17 -9.10 17.65 22.89
CA ALA A 17 -10.23 17.37 22.03
C ALA A 17 -9.85 17.34 20.54
N ASP A 18 -8.98 18.25 20.09
CA ASP A 18 -8.61 18.37 18.68
C ASP A 18 -7.79 17.14 18.23
N ASP A 19 -6.85 16.68 19.06
CA ASP A 19 -6.08 15.48 18.75
C ASP A 19 -6.90 14.19 18.79
N ARG A 20 -7.91 14.11 19.68
CA ARG A 20 -8.89 12.99 19.62
C ARG A 20 -9.71 13.03 18.34
N ASP A 21 -10.19 14.20 17.95
CA ASP A 21 -11.02 14.36 16.75
C ASP A 21 -10.22 13.98 15.49
N LYS A 22 -8.97 14.45 15.36
CA LYS A 22 -8.07 14.03 14.28
C LYS A 22 -7.88 12.52 14.24
N ALA A 23 -7.67 11.89 15.39
CA ALA A 23 -7.47 10.45 15.46
C ALA A 23 -8.73 9.64 15.08
N ILE A 24 -9.93 10.12 15.47
CA ILE A 24 -11.22 9.56 15.06
C ILE A 24 -11.42 9.74 13.56
N TRP A 25 -11.23 10.95 13.03
CA TRP A 25 -11.39 11.24 11.61
C TRP A 25 -10.41 10.45 10.75
N GLN A 26 -9.18 10.27 11.20
CA GLN A 26 -8.22 9.41 10.53
C GLN A 26 -8.69 7.95 10.51
N HIS A 27 -9.26 7.44 11.61
CA HIS A 27 -9.82 6.08 11.64
C HIS A 27 -11.01 5.92 10.69
N VAL A 28 -11.92 6.90 10.65
CA VAL A 28 -13.05 6.93 9.71
C VAL A 28 -12.54 6.97 8.27
N ARG A 29 -11.55 7.83 7.98
CA ARG A 29 -10.91 7.93 6.66
C ARG A 29 -10.31 6.60 6.23
N GLU A 30 -9.58 5.93 7.11
CA GLU A 30 -8.99 4.60 6.85
C GLU A 30 -10.07 3.58 6.48
N ARG A 31 -11.20 3.53 7.21
CA ARG A 31 -12.31 2.60 6.91
C ARG A 31 -13.06 2.91 5.62
N GLN A 32 -13.15 4.19 5.25
CA GLN A 32 -13.81 4.61 4.00
C GLN A 32 -12.91 4.45 2.77
N THR A 33 -11.60 4.25 2.98
CA THR A 33 -10.64 4.08 1.90
C THR A 33 -10.74 2.66 1.33
N CYS A 34 -10.93 2.55 0.02
CA CYS A 34 -10.93 1.27 -0.67
C CYS A 34 -9.54 0.61 -0.58
N GLY A 35 -9.48 -0.63 -0.10
CA GLY A 35 -8.23 -1.39 0.01
C GLY A 35 -7.58 -1.76 -1.34
N GLY A 36 -8.34 -1.68 -2.45
CA GLY A 36 -7.84 -1.93 -3.80
C GLY A 36 -7.28 -0.68 -4.48
N CYS A 37 -8.09 0.37 -4.61
CA CYS A 37 -7.71 1.58 -5.36
C CYS A 37 -7.24 2.74 -4.49
N GLY A 38 -7.32 2.65 -3.16
CA GLY A 38 -6.82 3.68 -2.24
C GLY A 38 -7.65 4.97 -2.18
N THR A 39 -8.80 5.03 -2.86
CA THR A 39 -9.70 6.20 -2.86
C THR A 39 -10.94 5.94 -1.98
N ARG A 40 -11.59 7.01 -1.52
CA ARG A 40 -12.83 7.00 -0.74
C ARG A 40 -14.02 7.26 -1.65
N ARG A 41 -15.19 6.73 -1.29
CA ARG A 41 -16.44 6.92 -2.06
C ARG A 41 -16.80 8.39 -2.28
N ALA A 42 -16.61 9.24 -1.27
CA ALA A 42 -16.90 10.67 -1.34
C ALA A 42 -16.07 11.41 -2.40
N GLU A 43 -14.88 10.91 -2.74
CA GLU A 43 -14.02 11.52 -3.76
C GLU A 43 -14.63 11.38 -5.17
N TRP A 44 -15.58 10.45 -5.34
CA TRP A 44 -16.29 10.18 -6.59
C TRP A 44 -17.69 10.78 -6.65
N ASP A 45 -18.22 11.28 -5.53
CA ASP A 45 -19.62 11.69 -5.39
C ASP A 45 -19.77 13.23 -5.47
N PRO A 46 -20.38 13.77 -6.54
CA PRO A 46 -20.60 15.22 -6.68
C PRO A 46 -21.42 15.83 -5.55
N ALA A 47 -22.33 15.08 -4.93
CA ALA A 47 -23.12 15.57 -3.80
C ALA A 47 -22.28 15.80 -2.55
N GLN A 48 -21.09 15.19 -2.48
CA GLN A 48 -20.12 15.34 -1.41
C GLN A 48 -18.89 16.19 -1.82
N GLY A 49 -18.98 16.89 -2.96
CA GLY A 49 -17.89 17.71 -3.50
C GLY A 49 -16.82 16.91 -4.28
N GLY A 50 -17.07 15.62 -4.53
CA GLY A 50 -16.24 14.77 -5.37
C GLY A 50 -16.52 14.93 -6.86
N ARG A 51 -15.83 14.13 -7.68
CA ARG A 51 -16.01 14.12 -9.14
C ARG A 51 -15.95 12.69 -9.69
N ALA A 52 -16.82 12.37 -10.63
CA ALA A 52 -16.82 11.06 -11.28
C ALA A 52 -15.52 10.76 -12.04
N ASP A 53 -14.80 11.80 -12.47
CA ASP A 53 -13.52 11.75 -13.16
C ASP A 53 -12.34 12.21 -12.27
N ALA A 54 -12.47 12.07 -10.94
CA ALA A 54 -11.45 12.51 -9.99
C ALA A 54 -10.08 11.84 -10.21
N TYR A 55 -10.05 10.63 -10.78
CA TYR A 55 -8.81 9.87 -11.04
C TYR A 55 -8.86 9.12 -12.37
N THR A 56 -7.71 9.01 -13.03
CA THR A 56 -7.51 8.19 -14.22
C THR A 56 -6.66 6.96 -13.84
N PRO A 57 -7.10 5.72 -14.13
CA PRO A 57 -6.30 4.55 -13.86
C PRO A 57 -5.07 4.52 -14.77
N LYS A 58 -3.89 4.26 -14.18
CA LYS A 58 -2.64 4.06 -14.92
C LYS A 58 -2.11 2.66 -14.62
N ALA A 59 -1.83 1.91 -15.68
CA ALA A 59 -1.13 0.64 -15.55
C ALA A 59 0.38 0.90 -15.42
N GLU A 60 0.99 0.36 -14.36
CA GLU A 60 2.44 0.39 -14.17
C GLU A 60 2.95 -1.04 -14.01
N GLN A 61 4.04 -1.36 -14.70
CA GLN A 61 4.69 -2.66 -14.57
C GLN A 61 5.73 -2.59 -13.44
N CYS A 62 5.59 -3.46 -12.44
CA CYS A 62 6.64 -3.65 -11.44
C CYS A 62 7.79 -4.47 -12.05
N PRO A 63 9.04 -3.95 -12.12
CA PRO A 63 10.16 -4.68 -12.70
C PRO A 63 10.43 -6.02 -12.00
N GLY A 64 10.32 -6.05 -10.67
CA GLY A 64 10.52 -7.28 -9.88
C GLY A 64 9.46 -8.34 -10.17
N CYS A 65 8.19 -7.97 -10.17
CA CYS A 65 7.10 -8.89 -10.51
C CYS A 65 7.23 -9.39 -11.96
N ALA A 66 7.63 -8.52 -12.90
CA ALA A 66 7.88 -8.93 -14.28
C ALA A 66 9.00 -9.99 -14.37
N ARG A 67 10.10 -9.84 -13.61
CA ARG A 67 11.17 -10.84 -13.55
C ARG A 67 10.70 -12.18 -12.96
N ILE A 68 9.90 -12.12 -11.88
CA ILE A 68 9.29 -13.31 -11.27
C ILE A 68 8.39 -14.03 -12.28
N GLU A 69 7.54 -13.29 -12.99
CA GLU A 69 6.62 -13.84 -13.98
C GLU A 69 7.39 -14.52 -15.13
N VAL A 70 8.45 -13.90 -15.63
CA VAL A 70 9.32 -14.48 -16.66
C VAL A 70 9.93 -15.80 -16.19
N LEU A 71 10.50 -15.85 -14.98
CA LEU A 71 11.05 -17.09 -14.43
C LEU A 71 9.98 -18.15 -14.22
N SER A 72 8.81 -17.76 -13.68
CA SER A 72 7.70 -18.67 -13.41
C SER A 72 7.20 -19.35 -14.69
N LYS A 73 7.16 -18.65 -15.82
CA LYS A 73 6.74 -19.21 -17.12
C LYS A 73 7.71 -20.26 -17.67
N GLY A 74 8.97 -20.23 -17.25
CA GLY A 74 10.00 -21.17 -17.70
C GLY A 74 10.12 -22.44 -16.84
N LEU A 75 9.44 -22.49 -15.70
CA LEU A 75 9.52 -23.64 -14.78
C LEU A 75 8.49 -24.71 -15.14
N PRO A 76 8.82 -26.01 -14.95
CA PRO A 76 7.88 -27.10 -15.15
C PRO A 76 6.71 -27.02 -14.17
N GLU A 77 5.50 -27.28 -14.66
CA GLU A 77 4.30 -27.32 -13.83
C GLU A 77 4.35 -28.47 -12.80
N GLY A 78 3.73 -28.27 -11.64
CA GLY A 78 3.59 -29.30 -10.61
C GLY A 78 4.82 -29.54 -9.72
N ALA A 79 5.95 -28.86 -9.98
CA ALA A 79 7.20 -29.05 -9.23
C ALA A 79 7.28 -28.27 -7.90
N GLY A 80 6.25 -27.51 -7.52
CA GLY A 80 6.17 -26.87 -6.20
C GLY A 80 7.25 -25.81 -5.94
N HIS A 81 7.53 -24.95 -6.91
CA HIS A 81 8.59 -23.94 -6.79
C HIS A 81 8.17 -22.69 -6.00
N ARG A 82 9.08 -22.16 -5.18
CA ARG A 82 8.98 -20.82 -4.57
C ARG A 82 10.01 -19.89 -5.21
N ILE A 83 9.55 -18.83 -5.87
CA ILE A 83 10.41 -17.82 -6.48
C ILE A 83 10.62 -16.66 -5.50
N VAL A 84 11.87 -16.27 -5.29
CA VAL A 84 12.26 -15.12 -4.46
C VAL A 84 13.27 -14.27 -5.22
N LEU A 85 13.25 -12.95 -5.00
CA LEU A 85 14.24 -12.03 -5.53
C LEU A 85 15.40 -11.92 -4.53
N VAL A 86 16.63 -12.05 -5.02
CA VAL A 86 17.87 -11.86 -4.25
C VAL A 86 18.68 -10.71 -4.85
N PRO A 87 19.40 -9.91 -4.03
CA PRO A 87 20.31 -8.87 -4.53
C PRO A 87 21.39 -9.44 -5.45
N ASN A 88 21.79 -8.68 -6.46
CA ASN A 88 22.82 -9.08 -7.41
C ASN A 88 24.22 -8.67 -6.91
N VAL A 89 24.69 -9.36 -5.87
CA VAL A 89 25.92 -9.00 -5.14
C VAL A 89 27.19 -9.01 -6.00
N GLU A 90 27.25 -9.82 -7.05
CA GLU A 90 28.41 -9.88 -7.95
C GLU A 90 28.54 -8.64 -8.83
N GLU A 91 27.41 -8.10 -9.28
CA GLU A 91 27.34 -6.88 -10.10
C GLU A 91 27.57 -5.62 -9.24
N GLU A 92 27.16 -5.67 -7.96
CA GLU A 92 27.43 -4.61 -6.97
C GLU A 92 28.92 -4.50 -6.64
N VAL A 93 29.62 -5.64 -6.45
CA VAL A 93 31.08 -5.66 -6.21
C VAL A 93 31.83 -5.18 -7.45
N SER A 94 31.43 -5.60 -8.65
CA SER A 94 32.06 -5.16 -9.90
C SER A 94 31.90 -3.66 -10.16
N ARG A 95 30.75 -3.07 -9.81
CA ARG A 95 30.54 -1.61 -9.89
C ARG A 95 31.30 -0.82 -8.84
N ALA A 96 31.54 -1.39 -7.66
CA ALA A 96 32.30 -0.74 -6.59
C ALA A 96 33.82 -0.72 -6.86
N GLN A 97 34.30 -1.53 -7.82
CA GLN A 97 35.71 -1.64 -8.21
C GLN A 97 36.05 -0.88 -9.51
N ALA A 98 35.06 -0.22 -10.13
CA ALA A 98 35.21 0.61 -11.34
C ALA A 98 35.13 2.10 -11.00
#